data_AF-A0A150RQH0-F1
#
_entry.id   AF-A0A150RQH0-F1
#
_cell.length_a   1.000
_cell.length_b   1.000
_cell.length_c   1.000
_cell.angle_alpha   90.00
_cell.angle_beta   90.00
_cell.angle_gamma   90.00
#
_symmetry.space_group_name_H-M   'P 1'
#
loop_
_entity.id
_entity.type
_entity.pdbx_description
1 polymer ?
#
loop_
_entity_poly.entity_id
_entity_poly.type
_entity_poly.pdbx_seq_one_letter_code
_entity_poly.pdbx_strand_id
1 'polypeptide(L)'
;MGDDATERSTERNLDGTTTEYFDVPKAEETYRELVRALFEDHWDAIDFGPCLQGAVFELRFASKPRVGYLDGYFTIGPDEPGAWHFHLCVGAHKGTKARPTPPELARWRQCARAAFYRDLDASGRPRSWGLRLWNGRNEQMMTVFFPNPWLNAERTKPVKEPDWSRLALWMDLRARFAGVPPEPAPVDDARRPQMCG
;
A
#
# COMPACT_ATOMS: atom_id res chain seq x y z
N MET A 1 -20.54 12.84 -16.62
CA MET A 1 -19.23 12.16 -16.64
C MET A 1 -18.22 13.23 -16.30
N GLY A 2 -17.86 13.35 -15.02
CA GLY A 2 -16.78 14.24 -14.61
C GLY A 2 -15.47 13.47 -14.69
N ASP A 3 -14.45 14.08 -15.29
CA ASP A 3 -13.07 13.65 -15.12
C ASP A 3 -12.77 13.71 -13.61
N ASP A 4 -12.77 12.54 -12.95
CA ASP A 4 -12.23 12.40 -11.61
C ASP A 4 -10.71 12.45 -11.78
N ALA A 5 -10.17 13.68 -11.86
CA ALA A 5 -8.76 13.91 -12.06
C ALA A 5 -8.00 13.19 -10.93
N THR A 6 -7.08 12.30 -11.30
CA THR A 6 -6.19 11.65 -10.34
C THR A 6 -5.51 12.71 -9.48
N GLU A 7 -5.84 12.74 -8.19
CA GLU A 7 -5.19 13.66 -7.26
C GLU A 7 -3.75 13.17 -7.03
N ARG A 8 -2.80 14.07 -7.25
CA ARG A 8 -1.38 13.85 -6.95
C ARG A 8 -0.94 14.85 -5.93
N SER A 9 -0.20 14.39 -4.93
CA SER A 9 0.37 15.24 -3.89
C SER A 9 1.83 14.89 -3.65
N THR A 10 2.58 15.86 -3.13
CA THR A 10 3.99 15.69 -2.77
C THR A 10 4.19 16.16 -1.34
N GLU A 11 4.83 15.33 -0.53
CA GLU A 11 5.15 15.60 0.86
C GLU A 11 6.67 15.68 1.03
N ARG A 12 7.16 16.73 1.70
CA ARG A 12 8.57 16.86 2.04
C ARG A 12 8.79 16.37 3.47
N ASN A 13 9.64 15.38 3.63
CA ASN A 13 9.93 14.76 4.92
C ASN A 13 11.01 15.52 5.68
N LEU A 14 11.05 15.33 7.01
CA LEU A 14 12.00 16.02 7.90
C LEU A 14 13.46 15.62 7.67
N ASP A 15 13.70 14.43 7.10
CA ASP A 15 15.03 13.92 6.73
C ASP A 15 15.52 14.42 5.35
N GLY A 16 14.76 15.31 4.71
CA GLY A 16 15.06 15.87 3.39
C GLY A 16 14.62 14.99 2.23
N THR A 17 14.04 13.80 2.48
CA THR A 17 13.41 12.99 1.44
C THR A 17 12.07 13.59 1.00
N THR A 18 11.54 13.09 -0.11
CA THR A 18 10.24 13.52 -0.64
C THR A 18 9.39 12.31 -0.96
N THR A 19 8.11 12.34 -0.61
CA THR A 19 7.15 11.30 -1.00
C THR A 19 6.17 11.88 -2.01
N GLU A 20 6.08 11.25 -3.17
CA GLU A 20 5.04 11.51 -4.17
C GLU A 20 3.88 10.53 -3.94
N TYR A 21 2.65 11.03 -3.91
CA TYR A 21 1.43 10.25 -3.77
C TYR A 21 0.55 10.34 -5.01
N PHE A 22 -0.09 9.23 -5.35
CA PHE A 22 -1.06 9.07 -6.40
C PHE A 22 -2.33 8.48 -5.77
N ASP A 23 -3.31 9.35 -5.52
CA ASP A 23 -4.49 8.99 -4.76
C ASP A 23 -5.41 8.06 -5.55
N VAL A 24 -5.92 7.06 -4.85
CA VAL A 24 -6.95 6.14 -5.35
C VAL A 24 -8.31 6.80 -5.10
N PRO A 25 -9.22 6.85 -6.10
CA PRO A 25 -10.55 7.42 -5.91
C PRO A 25 -11.25 6.85 -4.68
N LYS A 26 -11.83 7.74 -3.87
CA LYS A 26 -12.44 7.39 -2.58
C LYS A 26 -13.80 6.74 -2.77
N ALA A 27 -13.79 5.48 -3.19
CA ALA A 27 -14.97 4.63 -3.31
C ALA A 27 -14.73 3.30 -2.60
N GLU A 28 -15.70 2.85 -1.80
CA GLU A 28 -15.61 1.59 -1.05
C GLU A 28 -15.29 0.42 -2.00
N GLU A 29 -15.96 0.35 -3.16
CA GLU A 29 -15.71 -0.73 -4.12
C GLU A 29 -14.28 -0.72 -4.66
N THR A 30 -13.75 0.45 -4.99
CA THR A 30 -12.37 0.60 -5.47
C THR A 30 -11.36 0.13 -4.41
N TYR A 31 -11.55 0.49 -3.14
CA TYR A 31 -10.67 0.00 -2.07
C TYR A 31 -10.83 -1.50 -1.82
N ARG A 32 -12.04 -2.06 -1.97
CA ARG A 32 -12.27 -3.50 -1.84
C ARG A 32 -11.57 -4.27 -2.96
N GLU A 33 -11.72 -3.84 -4.21
CA GLU A 33 -11.05 -4.44 -5.36
C GLU A 33 -9.53 -4.34 -5.24
N LEU A 34 -9.01 -3.21 -4.78
CA LEU A 34 -7.57 -3.02 -4.53
C LEU A 34 -7.05 -4.01 -3.49
N VAL A 35 -7.73 -4.14 -2.34
CA VAL A 35 -7.32 -5.10 -1.30
C VAL A 35 -7.40 -6.54 -1.80
N ARG A 36 -8.41 -6.90 -2.60
CA ARG A 36 -8.47 -8.24 -3.21
C ARG A 36 -7.31 -8.48 -4.18
N ALA A 37 -7.03 -7.54 -5.08
CA ALA A 37 -5.89 -7.67 -5.99
C ALA A 37 -4.58 -7.92 -5.22
N LEU A 38 -4.37 -7.19 -4.12
CA LEU A 38 -3.17 -7.36 -3.29
C LEU A 38 -3.08 -8.73 -2.62
N PHE A 39 -4.15 -9.23 -2.00
CA PHE A 39 -4.07 -10.39 -1.11
C PHE A 39 -4.64 -11.68 -1.70
N GLU A 40 -5.41 -11.63 -2.79
CA GLU A 40 -5.90 -12.81 -3.52
C GLU A 40 -4.99 -13.15 -4.70
N ASP A 41 -4.47 -12.14 -5.39
CA ASP A 41 -3.75 -12.30 -6.66
C ASP A 41 -2.24 -12.04 -6.54
N HIS A 42 -1.81 -11.10 -5.69
CA HIS A 42 -0.41 -10.63 -5.62
C HIS A 42 0.24 -10.79 -4.26
N TRP A 43 -0.31 -11.64 -3.39
CA TRP A 43 0.10 -11.81 -1.99
C TRP A 43 1.56 -12.22 -1.83
N ASP A 44 2.11 -12.96 -2.81
CA ASP A 44 3.48 -13.46 -2.87
C ASP A 44 4.48 -12.42 -3.41
N ALA A 45 3.95 -11.34 -4.01
CA ALA A 45 4.71 -10.27 -4.61
C ALA A 45 4.76 -9.00 -3.74
N ILE A 46 4.21 -8.99 -2.53
CA ILE A 46 4.20 -7.83 -1.66
C ILE A 46 4.72 -8.14 -0.25
N ASP A 47 5.25 -7.11 0.40
CA ASP A 47 5.42 -7.07 1.85
C ASP A 47 4.47 -6.01 2.40
N PHE A 48 3.98 -6.18 3.63
CA PHE A 48 2.99 -5.27 4.17
C PHE A 48 2.98 -5.19 5.69
N GLY A 49 2.40 -4.13 6.21
CA GLY A 49 2.10 -3.99 7.63
C GLY A 49 2.05 -2.54 8.08
N PRO A 50 1.81 -2.28 9.37
CA PRO A 50 1.86 -0.93 9.92
C PRO A 50 3.30 -0.39 9.89
N CYS A 51 3.47 0.83 9.36
CA CYS A 51 4.73 1.56 9.33
C CYS A 51 4.54 2.91 10.03
N LEU A 52 4.60 2.88 11.36
CA LEU A 52 4.38 4.05 12.21
C LEU A 52 5.71 4.58 12.73
N GLN A 53 5.75 5.87 13.08
CA GLN A 53 6.93 6.45 13.71
C GLN A 53 7.22 5.70 15.02
N GLY A 54 8.38 5.05 15.10
CA GLY A 54 8.82 4.26 16.26
C GLY A 54 8.50 2.77 16.21
N ALA A 55 7.74 2.26 15.23
CA ALA A 55 7.52 0.82 15.06
C ALA A 55 7.09 0.47 13.62
N VAL A 56 7.79 -0.51 13.04
CA VAL A 56 7.47 -1.05 11.71
C VAL A 56 7.38 -2.57 11.82
N PHE A 57 6.28 -3.13 11.32
CA PHE A 57 6.16 -4.56 11.09
C PHE A 57 6.02 -4.81 9.59
N GLU A 58 6.96 -5.55 9.03
CA GLU A 58 6.90 -6.02 7.64
C GLU A 58 6.60 -7.52 7.64
N LEU A 59 5.49 -7.88 7.04
CA LEU A 59 4.96 -9.23 6.98
C LEU A 59 4.93 -9.70 5.53
N ARG A 60 5.15 -11.00 5.36
CA ARG A 60 4.93 -11.73 4.11
C ARG A 60 4.21 -13.02 4.42
N PHE A 61 3.30 -13.42 3.53
CA PHE A 61 2.70 -14.74 3.59
C PHE A 61 3.62 -15.80 2.96
N ALA A 62 3.75 -16.96 3.62
CA ALA A 62 4.50 -18.09 3.09
C ALA A 62 3.69 -18.93 2.08
N SER A 63 2.37 -18.78 2.09
CA SER A 63 1.40 -19.46 1.22
C SER A 63 0.18 -18.57 1.01
N LYS A 64 -0.66 -18.90 0.02
CA LYS A 64 -1.84 -18.09 -0.29
C LYS A 64 -2.71 -17.87 0.95
N PRO A 65 -2.97 -16.61 1.36
CA PRO A 65 -3.78 -16.35 2.53
C PRO A 65 -5.27 -16.58 2.23
N ARG A 66 -6.04 -16.81 3.29
CA ARG A 66 -7.49 -16.71 3.25
C ARG A 66 -7.89 -15.24 3.33
N VAL A 67 -8.79 -14.82 2.44
CA VAL A 67 -9.32 -13.45 2.38
C VAL A 67 -10.84 -13.49 2.59
N GLY A 68 -11.30 -13.04 3.75
CA GLY A 68 -12.73 -12.87 4.06
C GLY A 68 -13.13 -11.40 4.07
N TYR A 69 -14.36 -11.07 3.68
CA TYR A 69 -14.91 -9.71 3.81
C TYR A 69 -16.28 -9.75 4.48
N LEU A 70 -16.44 -9.02 5.58
CA LEU A 70 -17.70 -8.90 6.31
C LEU A 70 -17.79 -7.55 7.02
N ASP A 71 -18.94 -6.88 6.90
CA ASP A 71 -19.28 -5.66 7.64
C ASP A 71 -18.17 -4.58 7.62
N GLY A 72 -17.68 -4.28 6.41
CA GLY A 72 -16.66 -3.25 6.17
C GLY A 72 -15.21 -3.71 6.33
N TYR A 73 -14.99 -4.90 6.92
CA TYR A 73 -13.67 -5.42 7.23
C TYR A 73 -13.26 -6.57 6.32
N PHE A 74 -12.01 -6.52 5.88
CA PHE A 74 -11.28 -7.71 5.48
C PHE A 74 -10.70 -8.42 6.68
N THR A 75 -10.78 -9.75 6.70
CA THR A 75 -10.03 -10.64 7.59
C THR A 75 -9.05 -11.43 6.72
N ILE A 76 -7.75 -11.24 6.94
CA ILE A 76 -6.70 -11.82 6.09
C ILE A 76 -5.67 -12.51 6.97
N GLY A 77 -5.34 -13.76 6.65
CA GLY A 77 -4.37 -14.57 7.39
C GLY A 77 -4.15 -15.94 6.74
N PRO A 78 -3.24 -16.77 7.26
CA PRO A 78 -3.06 -18.14 6.79
C PRO A 78 -4.33 -18.98 7.00
N ASP A 79 -4.53 -20.00 6.17
CA ASP A 79 -5.63 -20.95 6.28
C ASP A 79 -5.32 -22.07 7.30
N GLU A 80 -4.82 -21.68 8.47
CA GLU A 80 -4.52 -22.58 9.58
C GLU A 80 -5.25 -22.10 10.85
N PRO A 81 -5.96 -22.98 11.58
CA PRO A 81 -6.61 -22.62 12.83
C PRO A 81 -5.62 -22.05 13.85
N GLY A 82 -5.93 -20.87 14.38
CA GLY A 82 -5.11 -20.20 15.40
C GLY A 82 -3.90 -19.45 14.84
N ALA A 83 -3.68 -19.43 13.53
CA ALA A 83 -2.66 -18.59 12.92
C ALA A 83 -2.99 -17.09 13.09
N TRP A 84 -1.95 -16.27 12.98
CA TRP A 84 -2.09 -14.83 13.00
C TRP A 84 -2.98 -14.37 11.84
N HIS A 85 -3.74 -13.31 12.05
CA HIS A 85 -4.51 -12.66 11.01
C HIS A 85 -4.65 -11.19 11.37
N PHE A 86 -4.99 -10.38 10.38
CA PHE A 86 -5.25 -8.97 10.58
C PHE A 86 -6.62 -8.60 10.01
N HIS A 87 -7.13 -7.47 10.50
CA HIS A 87 -8.41 -6.91 10.10
C HIS A 87 -8.19 -5.53 9.48
N LEU A 88 -8.71 -5.30 8.29
CA LEU A 88 -8.55 -4.04 7.56
C LEU A 88 -9.93 -3.48 7.18
N CYS A 89 -10.30 -2.34 7.78
CA CYS A 89 -11.58 -1.68 7.53
C CYS A 89 -11.50 -0.78 6.28
N VAL A 90 -12.13 -1.18 5.18
CA VAL A 90 -12.21 -0.33 3.99
C VAL A 90 -13.62 0.13 3.65
N GLY A 91 -14.63 -0.54 4.21
CA GLY A 91 -16.03 -0.22 4.00
C GLY A 91 -16.75 0.24 5.26
N ALA A 92 -18.05 0.50 5.13
CA ALA A 92 -18.89 0.92 6.25
C ALA A 92 -19.08 -0.23 7.26
N HIS A 93 -18.61 -0.03 8.49
CA HIS A 93 -18.78 -0.99 9.60
C HIS A 93 -19.97 -0.63 10.48
N LYS A 94 -21.00 -1.49 10.49
CA LYS A 94 -22.27 -1.22 11.20
C LYS A 94 -22.34 -1.89 12.57
N GLY A 95 -21.59 -2.96 12.79
CA GLY A 95 -21.73 -3.80 13.97
C GLY A 95 -23.00 -4.66 13.92
N THR A 96 -23.26 -5.40 15.00
CA THR A 96 -24.44 -6.28 15.08
C THR A 96 -25.67 -5.50 15.54
N LYS A 97 -26.88 -6.03 15.30
CA LYS A 97 -28.12 -5.40 15.81
C LYS A 97 -28.12 -5.24 17.33
N ALA A 98 -27.55 -6.19 18.07
CA ALA A 98 -27.49 -6.15 19.53
C ALA A 98 -26.40 -5.20 20.06
N ARG A 99 -25.39 -4.88 19.23
CA ARG A 99 -24.24 -4.03 19.57
C ARG A 99 -23.83 -3.22 18.33
N PRO A 100 -24.61 -2.20 17.95
CA PRO A 100 -24.31 -1.39 16.77
C PRO A 100 -23.05 -0.55 17.02
N THR A 101 -22.27 -0.32 15.97
CA THR A 101 -21.09 0.55 16.04
C THR A 101 -21.55 2.01 16.03
N PRO A 102 -21.11 2.85 17.00
CA PRO A 102 -21.38 4.28 16.97
C PRO A 102 -20.94 4.91 15.65
N PRO A 103 -21.75 5.76 15.00
CA PRO A 103 -21.43 6.30 13.67
C PRO A 103 -20.08 7.02 13.59
N GLU A 104 -19.67 7.72 14.65
CA GLU A 104 -18.36 8.37 14.70
C GLU A 104 -17.21 7.37 14.70
N LEU A 105 -17.32 6.30 15.49
CA LEU A 105 -16.32 5.23 15.54
C LEU A 105 -16.26 4.46 14.21
N ALA A 106 -17.40 4.25 13.54
CA ALA A 106 -17.44 3.63 12.21
C ALA A 106 -16.65 4.47 11.19
N ARG A 107 -16.87 5.80 11.18
CA ARG A 107 -16.11 6.73 10.31
C ARG A 107 -14.63 6.77 10.63
N TRP A 108 -14.26 6.72 11.91
CA TRP A 108 -12.86 6.67 12.32
C TRP A 108 -12.17 5.42 11.77
N ARG A 109 -12.76 4.24 12.00
CA ARG A 109 -12.17 2.96 11.59
C ARG A 109 -11.99 2.82 10.08
N GLN A 110 -12.95 3.33 9.30
CA GLN A 110 -12.98 3.17 7.85
C GLN A 110 -11.77 3.84 7.19
N CYS A 111 -11.18 3.14 6.20
CA CYS A 111 -10.20 3.73 5.28
C CYS A 111 -10.80 4.97 4.60
N ALA A 112 -10.19 6.12 4.84
CA ALA A 112 -10.62 7.40 4.27
C ALA A 112 -9.76 7.84 3.09
N ARG A 113 -8.54 7.33 2.98
CA ARG A 113 -7.59 7.62 1.90
C ARG A 113 -6.73 6.39 1.62
N ALA A 114 -6.53 6.08 0.35
CA ALA A 114 -5.48 5.18 -0.10
C ALA A 114 -4.70 5.86 -1.23
N ALA A 115 -3.38 5.74 -1.22
CA ALA A 115 -2.54 6.34 -2.26
C ALA A 115 -1.34 5.44 -2.56
N PHE A 116 -1.09 5.22 -3.84
CA PHE A 116 0.21 4.71 -4.27
C PHE A 116 1.25 5.78 -3.96
N TYR A 117 2.47 5.37 -3.60
CA TYR A 117 3.53 6.31 -3.34
C TYR A 117 4.84 5.90 -4.00
N ARG A 118 5.69 6.91 -4.22
CA ARG A 118 7.10 6.76 -4.54
C ARG A 118 7.90 7.69 -3.66
N ASP A 119 8.85 7.14 -2.91
CA ASP A 119 9.79 7.94 -2.13
C ASP A 119 11.01 8.28 -2.99
N LEU A 120 11.47 9.52 -2.87
CA LEU A 120 12.66 10.07 -3.49
C LEU A 120 13.67 10.42 -2.38
N ASP A 121 14.95 10.14 -2.62
CA ASP A 121 16.01 10.62 -1.74
C ASP A 121 16.19 12.16 -1.83
N ALA A 122 17.08 12.72 -1.01
CA ALA A 122 17.34 14.17 -1.00
C ALA A 122 17.89 14.72 -2.34
N SER A 123 18.36 13.84 -3.24
CA SER A 123 18.79 14.18 -4.60
C SER A 123 17.69 13.98 -5.65
N GLY A 124 16.47 13.61 -5.23
CA GLY A 124 15.33 13.37 -6.11
C GLY A 124 15.32 11.99 -6.76
N ARG A 125 16.16 11.05 -6.32
CA ARG A 125 16.24 9.71 -6.93
C ARG A 125 15.25 8.74 -6.27
N PRO A 126 14.47 7.97 -7.03
CA PRO A 126 13.46 7.09 -6.48
C PRO A 126 14.08 5.90 -5.75
N ARG A 127 13.62 5.64 -4.52
CA ARG A 127 14.18 4.62 -3.61
C ARG A 127 13.17 3.58 -3.15
N SER A 128 11.88 3.90 -3.12
CA SER A 128 10.81 3.00 -2.66
C SER A 128 9.52 3.25 -3.42
N TRP A 129 8.72 2.20 -3.58
CA TRP A 129 7.42 2.21 -4.24
C TRP A 129 6.45 1.40 -3.41
N GLY A 130 5.27 1.96 -3.18
CA GLY A 130 4.32 1.36 -2.26
C GLY A 130 2.89 1.83 -2.45
N LEU A 131 2.05 1.39 -1.53
CA LEU A 131 0.69 1.86 -1.29
C LEU A 131 0.55 2.14 0.21
N ARG A 132 -0.09 3.24 0.59
CA ARG A 132 -0.41 3.56 1.99
C ARG A 132 -1.92 3.77 2.13
N LEU A 133 -2.47 3.31 3.25
CA LEU A 133 -3.87 3.49 3.63
C LEU A 133 -3.95 4.27 4.94
N TRP A 134 -4.91 5.20 5.02
CA TRP A 134 -5.19 6.00 6.21
C TRP A 134 -6.66 5.94 6.57
N ASN A 135 -6.94 5.96 7.87
CA ASN A 135 -8.30 5.89 8.39
C ASN A 135 -8.98 7.28 8.44
N GLY A 136 -10.21 7.36 8.95
CA GLY A 136 -10.97 8.61 9.07
C GLY A 136 -10.37 9.69 9.96
N ARG A 137 -9.26 9.43 10.66
CA ARG A 137 -8.48 10.40 11.43
C ARG A 137 -7.09 10.67 10.86
N ASN A 138 -6.85 10.28 9.61
CA ASN A 138 -5.56 10.42 8.96
C ASN A 138 -4.42 9.65 9.66
N GLU A 139 -4.77 8.59 10.41
CA GLU A 139 -3.80 7.69 11.01
C GLU A 139 -3.45 6.60 9.99
N GLN A 140 -2.16 6.30 9.83
CA GLN A 140 -1.73 5.26 8.90
C GLN A 140 -2.23 3.88 9.40
N MET A 141 -2.91 3.16 8.52
CA MET A 141 -3.44 1.81 8.78
C MET A 141 -2.45 0.74 8.32
N MET A 142 -1.97 0.86 7.09
CA MET A 142 -1.14 -0.13 6.44
C MET A 142 -0.26 0.52 5.38
N THR A 143 0.97 0.04 5.28
CA THR A 143 1.84 0.23 4.13
C THR A 143 2.00 -1.11 3.41
N VAL A 144 1.93 -1.09 2.08
CA VAL A 144 2.28 -2.19 1.20
C VAL A 144 3.52 -1.78 0.42
N PHE A 145 4.53 -2.64 0.43
CA PHE A 145 5.79 -2.48 -0.29
C PHE A 145 5.80 -3.39 -1.52
N PHE A 146 6.00 -2.79 -2.68
CA PHE A 146 6.13 -3.50 -3.95
C PHE A 146 7.59 -3.92 -4.20
N PRO A 147 7.85 -4.82 -5.16
CA PRO A 147 9.20 -5.23 -5.50
C PRO A 147 10.09 -4.02 -5.83
N ASN A 148 11.21 -3.90 -5.11
CA ASN A 148 12.15 -2.81 -5.30
C ASN A 148 13.22 -3.18 -6.36
N PRO A 149 13.46 -2.36 -7.40
CA PRO A 149 14.53 -2.55 -8.39
C PRO A 149 15.93 -2.69 -7.81
N TRP A 150 16.18 -2.03 -6.68
CA TRP A 150 17.48 -2.00 -6.02
C TRP A 150 17.70 -3.11 -5.00
N LEU A 151 16.75 -4.05 -4.86
CA LEU A 151 16.88 -5.22 -3.99
C LEU A 151 16.88 -6.51 -4.82
N ASN A 152 17.59 -7.53 -4.32
CA ASN A 152 17.57 -8.87 -4.90
C ASN A 152 16.14 -9.48 -4.89
N ALA A 153 15.96 -10.61 -5.59
CA ALA A 153 14.66 -11.28 -5.68
C ALA A 153 14.04 -11.59 -4.31
N GLU A 154 14.87 -12.00 -3.34
CA GLU A 154 14.49 -12.27 -1.94
C GLU A 154 14.14 -11.02 -1.14
N ARG A 155 14.51 -9.82 -1.64
CA ARG A 155 14.31 -8.49 -1.02
C ARG A 155 15.11 -8.24 0.25
N THR A 156 16.21 -8.96 0.41
CA THR A 156 17.05 -8.93 1.61
C THR A 156 18.32 -8.12 1.42
N LYS A 157 18.78 -7.94 0.17
CA LYS A 157 20.09 -7.34 -0.12
C LYS A 157 20.03 -6.36 -1.27
N PRO A 158 20.71 -5.21 -1.17
CA PRO A 158 20.89 -4.31 -2.29
C PRO A 158 21.64 -4.96 -3.46
N VAL A 159 21.24 -4.63 -4.68
CA VAL A 159 21.95 -5.01 -5.92
C VAL A 159 22.78 -3.84 -6.47
N LYS A 160 23.69 -4.14 -7.40
CA LYS A 160 24.53 -3.13 -8.07
C LYS A 160 23.78 -2.46 -9.23
N GLU A 161 23.11 -3.27 -10.04
CA GLU A 161 22.31 -2.80 -11.17
C GLU A 161 20.82 -2.95 -10.84
N PRO A 162 19.99 -1.94 -11.11
CA PRO A 162 18.57 -2.01 -10.84
C PRO A 162 17.85 -2.90 -11.84
N ASP A 163 16.93 -3.75 -11.36
CA ASP A 163 15.99 -4.46 -12.21
C ASP A 163 14.67 -3.68 -12.28
N TRP A 164 14.53 -2.83 -13.30
CA TRP A 164 13.35 -1.99 -13.49
C TRP A 164 12.07 -2.78 -13.82
N SER A 165 12.19 -4.04 -14.28
CA SER A 165 11.01 -4.88 -14.54
C SER A 165 10.21 -5.17 -13.27
N ARG A 166 10.85 -5.04 -12.09
CA ARG A 166 10.23 -5.19 -10.76
C ARG A 166 9.15 -4.15 -10.48
N LEU A 167 9.13 -3.03 -11.20
CA LEU A 167 8.09 -2.01 -11.07
C LEU A 167 6.79 -2.35 -11.79
N ALA A 168 6.76 -3.39 -12.62
CA ALA A 168 5.61 -3.72 -13.47
C ALA A 168 4.30 -3.83 -12.66
N LEU A 169 4.34 -4.53 -11.51
CA LEU A 169 3.16 -4.71 -10.66
C LEU A 169 2.69 -3.37 -10.05
N TRP A 170 3.61 -2.55 -9.54
CA TRP A 170 3.24 -1.25 -8.97
C TRP A 170 2.65 -0.33 -10.04
N MET A 171 3.24 -0.30 -11.24
CA MET A 171 2.74 0.50 -12.36
C MET A 171 1.37 0.03 -12.83
N ASP A 172 1.15 -1.28 -12.94
CA ASP A 172 -0.14 -1.86 -13.35
C ASP A 172 -1.25 -1.52 -12.34
N LEU A 173 -1.05 -1.81 -11.06
CA LEU A 173 -2.06 -1.51 -10.04
C LEU A 173 -2.29 0.00 -9.89
N ARG A 174 -1.24 0.83 -9.97
CA ARG A 174 -1.38 2.29 -9.94
C ARG A 174 -2.15 2.81 -11.16
N ALA A 175 -1.92 2.25 -12.35
CA ALA A 175 -2.68 2.61 -13.55
C ALA A 175 -4.15 2.23 -13.41
N ARG A 176 -4.41 1.01 -12.93
CA ARG A 176 -5.77 0.50 -12.73
C ARG A 176 -6.56 1.26 -11.67
N PHE A 177 -5.95 1.52 -10.51
CA PHE A 177 -6.67 2.04 -9.34
C PHE A 177 -6.49 3.54 -9.10
N ALA A 178 -5.42 4.16 -9.60
CA ALA A 178 -5.23 5.61 -9.50
C ALA A 178 -5.28 6.30 -10.87
N GLY A 179 -5.51 5.59 -11.97
CA GLY A 179 -5.59 6.19 -13.30
C GLY A 179 -4.27 6.77 -13.82
N VAL A 180 -3.13 6.41 -13.21
CA VAL A 180 -1.82 6.92 -13.64
C VAL A 180 -1.13 5.94 -14.60
N PRO A 181 -0.91 6.32 -15.87
CA PRO A 181 -0.27 5.43 -16.84
C PRO A 181 1.11 4.93 -16.37
N PRO A 182 1.53 3.73 -16.81
CA PRO A 182 2.89 3.27 -16.64
C PRO A 182 3.90 4.27 -17.19
N GLU A 183 5.03 4.40 -16.50
CA GLU A 183 6.13 5.29 -16.88
C GLU A 183 7.30 4.46 -17.41
N PRO A 184 8.14 5.01 -18.32
CA PRO A 184 9.38 4.33 -18.68
C PRO A 184 10.30 4.19 -17.47
N ALA A 185 11.24 3.25 -17.54
CA ALA A 185 12.29 3.13 -16.54
C ALA A 185 13.02 4.47 -16.37
N PRO A 186 13.40 4.86 -15.13
CA PRO A 186 14.21 6.05 -14.89
C PRO A 186 15.47 6.02 -15.75
N VAL A 187 15.76 7.15 -16.41
CA VAL A 187 16.98 7.29 -17.21
C VAL A 187 18.17 7.42 -16.27
N ASP A 188 19.18 6.62 -16.56
CA ASP A 188 20.39 6.30 -15.80
C ASP A 188 21.01 7.49 -15.02
N ASP A 189 20.81 7.53 -13.70
CA ASP A 189 21.91 7.87 -12.79
C ASP A 189 22.31 6.55 -12.15
N ALA A 190 23.33 5.90 -12.70
CA ALA A 190 23.84 4.56 -12.33
C ALA A 190 24.28 4.43 -10.84
N ARG A 191 23.97 5.42 -10.00
CA ARG A 191 24.24 5.43 -8.57
C ARG A 191 22.97 5.04 -7.82
N ARG A 192 23.04 3.88 -7.18
CA ARG A 192 22.05 3.44 -6.19
C ARG A 192 21.68 4.60 -5.24
N PRO A 193 20.39 4.87 -5.02
CA PRO A 193 19.97 5.87 -4.04
C PRO A 193 20.37 5.43 -2.63
N GLN A 194 20.37 6.37 -1.69
CA GLN A 194 20.44 5.99 -0.28
C GLN A 194 19.19 5.17 0.05
N MET A 195 19.35 3.94 0.56
CA MET A 195 18.24 3.08 0.95
C MET A 195 17.85 3.34 2.42
N CYS A 196 16.61 3.02 2.81
CA CYS A 196 16.22 3.11 4.22
C CYS A 196 16.98 2.01 4.98
N GLY A 197 17.53 2.36 6.13
CA GLY A 197 18.07 1.43 7.12
C GLY A 197 17.18 1.43 8.35
#